data_AF-A0A3D6ALC3-F1
#
_entry.id   AF-A0A3D6ALC3-F1
#
_cell.length_a   1.000
_cell.length_b   1.000
_cell.length_c   1.000
_cell.angle_alpha   90.00
_cell.angle_beta   90.00
_cell.angle_gamma   90.00
#
_symmetry.space_group_name_H-M   'P 1'
#
loop_
_entity.id
_entity.type
_entity.pdbx_description
1 polymer ?
#
loop_
_entity_poly.entity_id
_entity_poly.type
_entity_poly.pdbx_seq_one_letter_code
_entity_poly.pdbx_strand_id
1 'polypeptide(L)'
;MPDKKIVDEVHHISAKRGNGQLRREIWCDAKGNVTRYNLAYINHALQEKDNGRVVGYDNQHGYHHRHYLGEVSPVVFSSFENIEELFEADWIALRSSK
;
A
#
# COMPACT_ATOMS: atom_id res chain seq x y z
N MET A 1 6.55 24.82 -4.45
CA MET A 1 6.61 24.31 -3.07
C MET A 1 6.82 22.82 -3.13
N PRO A 2 7.64 22.21 -2.26
CA PRO A 2 7.78 20.77 -2.23
C PRO A 2 6.48 20.12 -1.77
N ASP A 3 6.23 18.89 -2.23
CA ASP A 3 5.09 18.10 -1.78
C ASP A 3 5.14 17.90 -0.26
N LYS A 4 3.97 18.02 0.38
CA LYS A 4 3.84 17.86 1.82
C LYS A 4 3.30 16.48 2.15
N LYS A 5 3.99 15.76 3.04
CA LYS A 5 3.45 14.53 3.63
C LYS A 5 2.29 14.89 4.55
N ILE A 6 1.08 14.48 4.19
CA ILE A 6 -0.14 14.76 4.96
C ILE A 6 -0.61 13.56 5.79
N VAL A 7 -0.20 12.34 5.39
CA VAL A 7 -0.48 11.10 6.13
C VAL A 7 0.81 10.32 6.29
N ASP A 8 1.04 9.82 7.50
CA ASP A 8 2.16 8.97 7.88
C ASP A 8 1.70 8.04 9.01
N GLU A 9 1.03 6.95 8.64
CA GLU A 9 0.37 6.05 9.59
C GLU A 9 0.93 4.63 9.49
N VAL A 10 1.04 3.98 10.66
CA VAL A 10 1.38 2.56 10.78
C VAL A 10 0.39 1.92 11.74
N HIS A 11 -0.26 0.85 11.30
CA HIS A 11 -1.15 0.05 12.14
C HIS A 11 -0.61 -1.38 12.25
N HIS A 12 -0.29 -1.81 13.47
CA HIS A 12 0.20 -3.16 13.74
C HIS A 12 -0.96 -4.11 13.99
N ILE A 13 -0.97 -5.23 13.28
CA ILE A 13 -1.96 -6.30 13.42
C ILE A 13 -1.41 -7.31 14.42
N SER A 14 -2.19 -7.62 15.46
CA SER A 14 -1.78 -8.59 16.46
C SER A 14 -1.59 -9.99 15.85
N ALA A 15 -0.68 -10.78 16.42
CA ALA A 15 -0.41 -12.14 15.95
C ALA A 15 -1.67 -13.02 15.90
N LYS A 16 -2.59 -12.85 16.85
CA LYS A 16 -3.88 -13.56 16.90
C LYS A 16 -4.80 -13.26 15.71
N ARG A 17 -4.57 -12.15 15.00
CA ARG A 17 -5.35 -11.68 13.84
C ARG A 17 -4.59 -11.82 12.52
N GLY A 18 -3.52 -12.62 12.49
CA GLY A 18 -2.74 -12.88 11.29
C GLY A 18 -1.37 -12.21 11.25
N ASN A 19 -1.02 -11.37 12.24
CA ASN A 19 0.23 -10.63 12.33
C ASN A 19 0.44 -9.59 11.21
N GLY A 20 1.54 -8.84 11.28
CA GLY A 20 1.96 -7.89 10.25
C GLY A 20 1.58 -6.43 10.56
N GLN A 21 1.77 -5.56 9.58
CA GLN A 21 1.47 -4.14 9.71
C GLN A 21 0.88 -3.56 8.42
N LEU A 22 -0.02 -2.60 8.56
CA LEU A 22 -0.48 -1.73 7.49
C LEU A 22 0.29 -0.42 7.55
N ARG A 23 0.78 0.03 6.40
CA ARG A 23 1.45 1.31 6.19
C ARG A 23 0.62 2.16 5.24
N ARG A 24 0.38 3.41 5.62
CA ARG A 24 -0.29 4.40 4.78
C ARG A 24 0.48 5.71 4.82
N GLU A 25 1.00 6.12 3.67
CA GLU A 25 1.69 7.40 3.52
C GLU A 25 1.16 8.14 2.31
N ILE A 26 0.90 9.44 2.46
CA ILE A 26 0.33 10.27 1.39
C ILE A 26 1.03 11.62 1.38
N TRP A 27 1.41 12.07 0.19
CA TRP A 27 1.93 13.39 -0.06
C TRP A 27 1.00 14.14 -1.02
N CYS A 28 0.80 15.42 -0.75
CA CYS A 28 0.03 16.31 -1.61
C CYS A 28 0.85 17.52 -2.06
N ASP A 29 0.50 18.03 -3.23
CA ASP A 29 0.96 19.34 -3.69
C ASP A 29 0.29 20.49 -2.89
N ALA A 30 0.66 21.73 -3.20
CA ALA A 30 0.10 22.92 -2.55
C ALA A 30 -1.41 23.13 -2.83
N LYS A 31 -1.99 22.44 -3.82
CA LYS A 31 -3.41 22.48 -4.17
C LYS A 31 -4.20 21.35 -3.50
N GLY A 32 -3.52 20.45 -2.77
CA GLY A 32 -4.13 19.30 -2.11
C GLY A 32 -4.22 18.05 -3.00
N ASN A 33 -3.67 18.06 -4.21
CA ASN A 33 -3.67 16.87 -5.07
C ASN A 33 -2.67 15.84 -4.57
N VAL A 34 -3.05 14.57 -4.49
CA VAL A 34 -2.12 13.48 -4.15
C VAL A 34 -1.09 13.32 -5.25
N THR A 35 0.18 13.51 -4.92
CA THR A 35 1.32 13.37 -5.85
C THR A 35 2.09 12.08 -5.63
N ARG A 36 2.12 11.60 -4.38
CA ARG A 36 2.78 10.34 -4.01
C ARG A 36 2.01 9.64 -2.91
N TYR A 37 2.04 8.31 -2.94
CA TYR A 37 1.50 7.48 -1.89
C TYR A 37 2.31 6.19 -1.72
N ASN A 38 2.16 5.57 -0.54
CA ASN A 38 2.65 4.24 -0.25
C ASN A 38 1.62 3.54 0.64
N LEU A 39 0.92 2.56 0.07
CA LEU A 39 0.04 1.64 0.78
C LEU A 39 0.72 0.29 0.84
N ALA A 40 0.90 -0.28 2.02
CA ALA A 40 1.51 -1.60 2.13
C ALA A 40 0.94 -2.41 3.29
N TYR A 41 0.65 -3.67 3.04
CA TYR A 41 0.53 -4.71 4.05
C TYR A 41 1.83 -5.51 4.09
N ILE A 42 2.53 -5.44 5.21
CA ILE A 42 3.82 -6.08 5.41
C ILE A 42 3.65 -7.19 6.45
N ASN A 43 4.06 -8.41 6.10
CA ASN A 43 4.07 -9.54 7.00
C ASN A 43 5.17 -10.53 6.59
N HIS A 44 6.29 -10.46 7.31
CA HIS A 44 7.45 -11.33 7.08
C HIS A 44 7.18 -12.83 7.26
N ALA A 45 6.12 -13.20 7.96
CA ALA A 45 5.73 -14.61 8.10
C ALA A 45 4.99 -15.15 6.86
N LEU A 46 4.49 -14.26 5.98
CA LEU A 46 3.78 -14.62 4.75
C LEU A 46 4.64 -14.42 3.50
N GLN A 47 5.58 -13.49 3.53
CA GLN A 47 6.45 -13.16 2.41
C GLN A 47 7.82 -12.71 2.93
N GLU A 48 8.90 -13.20 2.31
CA GLU A 48 10.27 -12.78 2.63
C GLU A 48 10.82 -11.81 1.57
N LYS A 49 10.32 -11.89 0.34
CA LYS A 49 10.65 -10.95 -0.75
C LYS A 49 10.07 -9.57 -0.49
N ASP A 50 10.58 -8.57 -1.20
CA ASP A 50 10.08 -7.19 -1.14
C ASP A 50 9.95 -6.66 0.30
N ASN A 51 10.95 -6.95 1.13
CA ASN A 51 10.97 -6.62 2.56
C ASN A 51 9.70 -7.04 3.31
N GLY A 52 9.13 -8.18 2.95
CA GLY A 52 7.92 -8.73 3.55
C GLY A 52 6.62 -8.07 3.12
N ARG A 53 6.64 -7.21 2.10
CA ARG A 53 5.42 -6.66 1.51
C ARG A 53 4.64 -7.78 0.82
N VAL A 54 3.44 -8.05 1.35
CA VAL A 54 2.53 -9.06 0.82
C VAL A 54 1.62 -8.43 -0.23
N VAL A 55 1.11 -7.24 0.07
CA VAL A 55 0.34 -6.39 -0.87
C VAL A 55 0.81 -4.97 -0.71
N GLY A 56 0.90 -4.23 -1.81
CA GLY A 56 1.03 -2.78 -1.73
C GLY A 56 0.71 -2.10 -3.04
N TYR A 57 0.50 -0.79 -2.94
CA TYR A 57 0.34 0.10 -4.08
C TYR A 57 1.16 1.33 -3.80
N ASP A 58 2.01 1.71 -4.75
CA ASP A 58 2.76 2.95 -4.69
C ASP A 58 3.06 3.49 -6.09
N ASN A 59 3.62 4.69 -6.13
CA ASN A 59 4.05 5.33 -7.36
C ASN A 59 5.50 5.85 -7.29
N GLN A 60 6.33 5.24 -6.44
CA GLN A 60 7.69 5.73 -6.17
C GLN A 60 8.63 5.62 -7.38
N HIS A 61 8.29 4.80 -8.37
CA HIS A 61 9.05 4.59 -9.60
C HIS A 61 8.57 5.43 -10.80
N GLY A 62 7.75 6.46 -10.55
CA GLY A 62 7.23 7.34 -11.60
C GLY A 62 6.03 6.79 -12.37
N TYR A 63 5.54 5.60 -12.00
CA TYR A 63 4.29 5.02 -12.47
C TYR A 63 3.59 4.28 -11.33
N HIS A 64 2.27 4.16 -11.43
CA HIS A 64 1.45 3.47 -10.44
C HIS A 64 1.58 1.97 -10.61
N HIS A 65 1.87 1.26 -9.53
CA HIS A 65 2.03 -0.19 -9.58
C HIS A 65 1.57 -0.86 -8.30
N ARG A 66 1.18 -2.12 -8.47
CA ARG A 66 0.78 -3.05 -7.42
C ARG A 66 1.96 -3.96 -7.13
N HIS A 67 2.20 -4.18 -5.85
CA HIS A 67 3.02 -5.27 -5.32
C HIS A 67 2.07 -6.33 -4.81
N TYR A 68 2.23 -7.57 -5.25
CA TYR A 68 1.43 -8.69 -4.77
C TYR A 68 2.29 -9.94 -4.68
N LEU A 69 2.51 -10.44 -3.47
CA LEU A 69 3.32 -11.61 -3.17
C LEU A 69 4.70 -11.60 -3.85
N GLY A 70 5.35 -10.43 -3.91
CA GLY A 70 6.66 -10.22 -4.50
C GLY A 70 6.68 -10.02 -6.02
N GLU A 71 5.51 -9.99 -6.66
CA GLU A 71 5.36 -9.58 -8.06
C GLU A 71 4.95 -8.11 -8.16
N VAL A 72 5.52 -7.41 -9.14
CA VAL A 72 5.20 -6.01 -9.43
C VAL A 72 4.50 -5.91 -10.78
N SER A 73 3.34 -5.27 -10.80
CA SER A 73 2.59 -5.03 -12.04
C SER A 73 2.07 -3.59 -12.11
N PRO A 74 2.06 -2.97 -13.30
CA PRO A 74 1.49 -1.63 -13.47
C PRO A 74 -0.01 -1.65 -13.22
N VAL A 75 -0.54 -0.52 -12.73
CA VAL A 75 -1.99 -0.33 -12.53
C VAL A 75 -2.47 0.89 -13.28
N VAL A 76 -3.71 0.84 -13.76
CA VAL A 76 -4.37 2.03 -14.30
C VAL A 76 -4.77 2.92 -13.14
N PHE A 77 -4.27 4.15 -13.15
CA PHE A 77 -4.59 5.15 -12.13
C PHE A 77 -5.77 6.01 -12.59
N SER A 78 -6.90 5.90 -11.90
CA SER A 78 -8.08 6.74 -12.09
C SER A 78 -8.18 7.82 -11.01
N SER A 79 -8.05 7.44 -9.75
CA SER A 79 -7.96 8.33 -8.59
C SER A 79 -7.21 7.64 -7.45
N PHE A 80 -6.84 8.40 -6.42
CA PHE A 80 -6.21 7.81 -5.23
C PHE A 80 -7.21 6.96 -4.44
N GLU A 81 -8.46 7.39 -4.35
CA GLU A 81 -9.54 6.65 -3.67
C GLU A 81 -9.73 5.27 -4.31
N ASN A 82 -9.69 5.18 -5.65
CA ASN A 82 -9.74 3.90 -6.34
C ASN A 82 -8.53 3.01 -6.01
N ILE A 83 -7.33 3.59 -5.83
CA ILE A 83 -6.17 2.81 -5.38
C ILE A 83 -6.36 2.29 -3.96
N GLU A 84 -6.97 3.07 -3.05
CA GLU A 84 -7.28 2.60 -1.70
C GLU A 84 -8.28 1.45 -1.72
N GLU A 85 -9.32 1.53 -2.53
CA GLU A 85 -10.31 0.47 -2.71
C GLU A 85 -9.68 -0.82 -3.25
N LEU A 86 -8.80 -0.71 -4.25
CA LEU A 86 -8.06 -1.87 -4.79
C LEU A 86 -7.14 -2.50 -3.74
N PHE A 87 -6.42 -1.68 -2.96
CA PHE A 87 -5.58 -2.16 -1.88
C PHE A 87 -6.39 -2.89 -0.80
N GLU A 88 -7.51 -2.32 -0.37
CA GLU A 88 -8.40 -2.93 0.61
C GLU A 88 -8.97 -4.26 0.10
N ALA A 89 -9.45 -4.30 -1.14
CA ALA A 89 -9.99 -5.52 -1.75
C ALA A 89 -8.95 -6.65 -1.79
N ASP A 90 -7.72 -6.35 -2.22
CA ASP A 90 -6.62 -7.31 -2.24
C ASP A 90 -6.24 -7.81 -0.85
N TRP A 91 -6.21 -6.91 0.14
CA TRP A 91 -5.89 -7.25 1.51
C TRP A 91 -6.98 -8.12 2.15
N ILE A 92 -8.25 -7.83 1.90
CA ILE A 92 -9.38 -8.66 2.34
C ILE A 92 -9.35 -10.04 1.68
N ALA A 93 -9.12 -10.10 0.36
CA ALA A 93 -9.06 -11.37 -0.38
C ALA A 93 -7.98 -12.31 0.18
N LEU A 94 -6.83 -11.77 0.59
CA LEU A 94 -5.79 -12.55 1.27
C LEU A 94 -6.24 -13.13 2.61
N ARG A 95 -7.07 -12.39 3.36
CA ARG A 95 -7.58 -12.82 4.67
C ARG A 95 -8.70 -13.84 4.54
N SER A 96 -9.47 -13.80 3.46
CA SER A 96 -10.54 -14.77 3.17
C SER A 96 -10.03 -16.09 2.56
N SER A 97 -8.78 -16.12 2.07
CA SER A 97 -8.18 -17.31 1.47
C SER A 97 -7.49 -18.25 2.49
N LYS A 98 -7.83 -18.16 3.77
CA LYS A 98 -7.29 -18.98 4.87
C LYS A 98 -8.38 -19.58 5.74
#